data_AF-A0A2V9NKZ7-F1
#
_entry.id   AF-A0A2V9NKZ7-F1
#
_cell.length_a   1.000
_cell.length_b   1.000
_cell.length_c   1.000
_cell.angle_alpha   90.00
_cell.angle_beta   90.00
_cell.angle_gamma   90.00
#
_symmetry.space_group_name_H-M   'P 1'
#
loop_
_entity.id
_entity.type
_entity.pdbx_description
1 polymer ?
#
loop_
_entity_poly.entity_id
_entity_poly.type
_entity_poly.pdbx_seq_one_letter_code
_entity_poly.pdbx_strand_id
1 'polypeptide(L)' 'MASTRSITLPEELCSAVELKFGRRFGSLDEFVANTLTHLLRDDALAMDAREQQIIEERLKALGYV' A
#
# COMPACT_ATOMS: atom_id res chain seq x y z
N MET A 1 -2.64 -12.44 17.91
CA MET A 1 -4.09 -12.16 17.96
C MET A 1 -4.34 -10.93 17.09
N ALA A 2 -5.15 -11.04 16.04
CA ALA A 2 -5.40 -9.94 15.13
C ALA A 2 -6.39 -8.97 15.80
N SER A 3 -5.90 -7.83 16.28
CA SER A 3 -6.74 -6.78 16.85
C SER A 3 -7.49 -6.08 15.73
N THR A 4 -8.78 -6.36 15.59
CA THR A 4 -9.66 -5.65 14.66
C THR A 4 -9.79 -4.20 15.12
N ARG A 5 -9.31 -3.26 14.30
CA ARG A 5 -9.49 -1.82 14.53
C ARG A 5 -10.69 -1.34 13.73
N SER A 6 -11.62 -0.66 14.39
CA SER A 6 -12.70 0.06 13.69
C SER A 6 -12.17 1.42 13.22
N ILE A 7 -12.47 1.77 11.97
CA ILE A 7 -12.20 3.08 11.40
C ILE A 7 -13.53 3.70 10.98
N THR A 8 -13.75 4.97 11.31
CA THR A 8 -14.92 5.72 10.87
C THR A 8 -14.55 6.53 9.64
N LEU A 9 -15.20 6.23 8.51
CA LEU A 9 -14.99 6.92 7.25
C LEU A 9 -16.22 7.77 6.92
N PRO A 10 -16.05 8.92 6.22
CA PRO A 10 -17.15 9.71 5.71
C PRO A 10 -18.07 8.88 4.81
N GLU A 11 -19.38 8.99 5.02
CA GLU A 11 -20.39 8.26 4.26
C GLU A 11 -20.31 8.56 2.76
N GLU A 12 -20.03 9.81 2.37
CA GLU A 12 -19.92 10.16 0.96
C GLU A 12 -18.77 9.41 0.25
N LEU A 13 -17.67 9.15 0.96
CA LEU A 13 -16.56 8.36 0.44
C LEU A 13 -16.92 6.89 0.32
N CYS A 14 -17.62 6.33 1.31
CA CYS A 14 -18.11 4.96 1.26
C CYS A 14 -19.05 4.76 0.07
N SER A 15 -20.04 5.65 -0.11
CA SER A 15 -20.98 5.58 -1.23
C SER A 15 -20.31 5.75 -2.60
N ALA A 16 -19.34 6.67 -2.72
CA ALA A 16 -18.60 6.88 -3.96
C ALA A 16 -17.76 5.65 -4.35
N VAL A 17 -17.14 4.98 -3.36
CA VAL A 17 -16.36 3.77 -3.57
C VAL A 17 -17.26 2.59 -3.96
N GLU A 18 -18.39 2.40 -3.26
CA GLU A 18 -19.36 1.36 -3.61
C GLU A 18 -19.91 1.55 -5.03
N LEU A 19 -20.23 2.79 -5.42
CA LEU A 19 -20.74 3.08 -6.76
C LEU A 19 -19.69 2.81 -7.86
N LYS A 20 -18.43 3.17 -7.60
CA LYS A 20 -17.34 3.05 -8.58
C LYS A 20 -16.73 1.65 -8.65
N PHE A 21 -16.66 0.96 -7.51
CA PHE A 21 -15.90 -0.27 -7.34
C PHE A 21 -16.74 -1.45 -6.83
N GLY A 22 -18.02 -1.28 -6.54
CA GLY A 22 -18.92 -2.35 -6.06
C GLY A 22 -19.14 -3.50 -7.06
N ARG A 23 -18.72 -3.35 -8.32
CA ARG A 23 -18.64 -4.47 -9.29
C ARG A 23 -17.38 -5.31 -9.17
N ARG A 24 -16.32 -4.77 -8.53
CA ARG A 24 -14.98 -5.37 -8.47
C ARG A 24 -14.65 -5.90 -7.08
N PHE A 25 -15.22 -5.31 -6.02
CA PHE A 25 -15.06 -5.76 -4.64
C PHE A 25 -16.45 -6.06 -4.06
N GLY A 26 -16.56 -7.16 -3.31
CA GLY A 26 -17.83 -7.62 -2.75
C GLY A 26 -18.29 -6.81 -1.54
N SER A 27 -17.40 -6.04 -0.93
CA SER A 27 -17.72 -5.11 0.16
C SER A 27 -16.71 -3.97 0.27
N LEU A 28 -17.09 -2.91 0.98
CA LEU A 28 -16.19 -1.81 1.32
C LEU A 28 -15.00 -2.29 2.17
N ASP A 29 -15.22 -3.24 3.08
CA ASP A 29 -14.15 -3.82 3.90
C ASP A 29 -13.09 -4.52 3.05
N GLU A 30 -13.52 -5.26 2.03
CA GLU A 30 -12.61 -5.93 1.10
C GLU A 30 -11.81 -4.92 0.27
N PHE A 31 -12.46 -3.84 -0.18
CA PHE A 31 -11.79 -2.73 -0.85
C PHE A 31 -10.73 -2.07 0.05
N VAL A 32 -11.08 -1.77 1.31
CA VAL A 32 -10.16 -1.13 2.26
C VAL A 32 -8.99 -2.05 2.59
N ALA A 33 -9.24 -3.33 2.88
CA ALA A 33 -8.19 -4.31 3.16
C ALA A 33 -7.22 -4.47 1.98
N ASN A 34 -7.76 -4.54 0.76
CA ASN A 34 -6.94 -4.65 -0.44
C ASN A 34 -6.15 -3.37 -0.73
N THR A 35 -6.75 -2.19 -0.51
CA THR A 35 -6.06 -0.90 -0.66
C THR A 35 -4.93 -0.75 0.34
N LEU A 36 -5.15 -1.08 1.61
CA LEU A 36 -4.11 -1.05 2.64
C LEU A 36 -2.99 -2.04 2.32
N THR A 37 -3.32 -3.24 1.83
CA THR A 37 -2.32 -4.22 1.40
C THR A 37 -1.52 -3.73 0.20
N HIS A 38 -2.17 -3.07 -0.76
CA HIS A 38 -1.49 -2.49 -1.92
C HIS A 38 -0.55 -1.36 -1.53
N LEU A 39 -0.98 -0.46 -0.64
CA LEU A 39 -0.14 0.63 -0.11
C LEU A 39 1.09 0.07 0.61
N LEU A 40 0.93 -0.97 1.43
CA LEU A 40 2.07 -1.62 2.09
C LEU A 40 3.03 -2.30 1.10
N ARG A 41 2.53 -2.86 -0.01
CA ARG A 41 3.37 -3.44 -1.06
C ARG A 41 4.11 -2.37 -1.85
N ASP A 42 3.43 -1.28 -2.20
CA ASP A 42 4.06 -0.18 -2.94
C ASP A 42 5.12 0.51 -2.08
N ASP A 43 4.88 0.70 -0.78
CA ASP A 43 5.88 1.20 0.16
C ASP A 43 7.07 0.24 0.28
N ALA A 44 6.83 -1.08 0.37
CA ALA A 44 7.91 -2.06 0.41
C ALA A 44 8.75 -2.05 -0.88
N LEU A 45 8.11 -1.95 -2.05
CA LEU A 45 8.80 -1.85 -3.34
C LEU A 45 9.58 -0.54 -3.48
N ALA A 46 9.02 0.58 -3.01
CA ALA A 46 9.68 1.87 -3.00
C ALA A 46 10.87 1.90 -2.02
N MET A 47 10.76 1.21 -0.89
CA MET A 47 11.85 1.02 0.07
C MET A 47 12.97 0.16 -0.50
N ASP A 48 12.65 -0.98 -1.13
CA ASP A 48 13.64 -1.86 -1.78
C ASP A 48 14.44 -1.11 -2.85
N ALA A 49 13.77 -0.31 -3.68
CA ALA A 49 14.44 0.48 -4.71
C ALA A 49 15.39 1.53 -4.12
N ARG A 50 15.01 2.13 -2.99
CA ARG A 50 15.83 3.13 -2.29
C ARG A 50 17.03 2.50 -1.59
N GLU A 51 16.86 1.33 -0.98
CA GLU A 51 17.97 0.57 -0.39
C GLU A 51 18.96 0.11 -1.47
N GLN A 52 18.46 -0.34 -2.62
CA GLN A 52 19.30 -0.75 -3.74
C GLN A 52 20.15 0.41 -4.29
N GLN A 53 19.58 1.62 -4.39
CA GLN A 53 20.34 2.83 -4.75
C GLN A 53 21.44 3.16 -3.73
N ILE A 54 21.16 3.05 -2.43
CA ILE A 54 22.16 3.29 -1.38
C ILE A 54 23.30 2.27 -1.47
N ILE A 55 22.99 1.01 -1.77
CA ILE A 55 24.00 -0.05 -1.95
C ILE A 55 24.86 0.23 -3.19
N GLU A 56 24.27 0.60 -4.32
CA GLU A 56 25.01 0.98 -5.54
C GLU A 56 25.91 2.19 -5.31
N GLU A 57 25.43 3.24 -4.65
CA GLU A 57 26.25 4.42 -4.34
C GLU A 57 27.44 4.06 -3.44
N ARG A 58 27.24 3.16 -2.46
CA ARG A 58 28.33 2.69 -1.59
C ARG A 58 29.32 1.78 -2.32
N LEU A 59 28.85 0.91 -3.22
CA LEU A 59 29.72 0.05 -4.05
C LEU A 59 30.58 0.89 -5.01
N LYS A 60 29.99 1.93 -5.60
CA LYS A 60 30.69 2.89 -6.45
C LYS A 60 31.74 3.69 -5.67
N ALA A 61 31.40 4.14 -4.46
CA ALA A 61 32.34 4.83 -3.57
C ALA A 61 33.54 3.95 -3.14
N LEU A 62 33.35 2.62 -3.12
CA LEU A 62 34.39 1.64 -2.80
C LEU A 62 35.15 1.13 -4.05
N GLY A 63 34.81 1.61 -5.25
CA GLY A 63 35.50 1.29 -6.50
C GLY A 63 35.21 -0.11 -7.07
N TYR A 64 34.12 -0.74 -6.65
CA TYR A 64 33.71 -2.06 -7.14
C TYR A 64 32.87 -2.00 -8.44
N VAL A 65 32.44 -0.81 -8.87
CA VAL A 65 31.69 -0.51 -10.11
C VAL A 65 32.22 0.75 -10.76
#